data_AF-A0A7C7FX36-F1
#
_entry.id   AF-A0A7C7FX36-F1
#
_cell.length_a   1.000
_cell.length_b   1.000
_cell.length_c   1.000
_cell.angle_alpha   90.00
_cell.angle_beta   90.00
_cell.angle_gamma   90.00
#
_symmetry.space_group_name_H-M   'P 1'
#
loop_
_entity.id
_entity.type
_entity.pdbx_description
1 polymer ?
#
loop_
_entity_poly.entity_id
_entity_poly.type
_entity_poly.pdbx_seq_one_letter_code
_entity_poly.pdbx_strand_id
1 'polypeptide(L)' 'MKIGDLVEYLPSLSYGLQQRDIGTITIVDGDRHHRSQSYYIVWHTTDNEGWWNGGPLKVVGKNENR' A
#
# COMPACT_ATOMS: atom_id res chain seq x y z
N MET A 1 3.76 7.31 -3.92
CA MET A 1 4.13 6.73 -2.61
C MET A 1 5.58 6.26 -2.71
N LYS A 2 6.32 6.25 -1.61
CA LYS A 2 7.76 5.96 -1.56
C LYS A 2 8.03 4.84 -0.54
N ILE A 3 9.21 4.25 -0.61
CA ILE A 3 9.71 3.32 0.40
C ILE A 3 9.68 4.00 1.77
N GLY A 4 9.12 3.32 2.76
CA GLY A 4 8.94 3.79 4.12
C GLY A 4 7.64 4.54 4.37
N ASP A 5 6.88 4.93 3.34
CA ASP A 5 5.55 5.51 3.55
C ASP A 5 4.62 4.47 4.21
N LEU A 6 3.84 4.94 5.19
CA LEU A 6 2.76 4.18 5.82
C LEU A 6 1.51 4.33 4.96
N VAL A 7 0.90 3.19 4.62
CA VAL A 7 -0.28 3.12 3.75
C VAL A 7 -1.42 2.37 4.42
N GLU A 8 -2.64 2.75 4.04
CA GLU A 8 -3.88 2.09 4.40
C GLU A 8 -4.53 1.51 3.14
N TYR A 9 -5.04 0.28 3.24
CA TYR A 9 -5.87 -0.30 2.17
C TYR A 9 -7.26 0.36 2.16
N LEU A 10 -7.68 0.85 0.99
CA LEU A 10 -9.01 1.38 0.76
C LEU A 10 -9.88 0.28 0.15
N PRO A 11 -10.71 -0.44 0.94
CA PRO A 11 -11.67 -1.38 0.37
C PRO A 11 -12.63 -0.58 -0.53
N SER A 12 -12.70 -0.96 -1.80
CA SER A 12 -13.60 -0.33 -2.76
C SER A 12 -15.05 -0.61 -2.36
N LEU A 13 -15.66 0.33 -1.64
CA LEU A 13 -17.11 0.58 -1.51
C LEU A 13 -18.02 -0.65 -1.26
N SER A 14 -17.49 -1.73 -0.71
CA SER A 14 -18.25 -2.96 -0.49
C SER A 14 -18.53 -3.10 0.99
N TYR A 15 -19.79 -2.87 1.31
CA TYR A 15 -20.41 -2.97 2.63
C TYR A 15 -19.88 -4.15 3.44
N GLY A 16 -19.33 -3.89 4.62
CA GLY A 16 -19.41 -4.87 5.72
C GLY A 16 -18.21 -5.03 6.63
N LEU A 17 -16.97 -4.79 6.21
CA LEU A 17 -15.80 -5.05 7.07
C LEU A 17 -14.76 -3.94 6.95
N GLN A 18 -14.75 -3.05 7.93
CA GLN A 18 -13.77 -1.97 8.12
C GLN A 18 -12.48 -2.50 8.76
N GLN A 19 -11.88 -3.57 8.22
CA GLN A 19 -10.53 -3.89 8.66
C GLN A 19 -9.58 -2.91 7.96
N ARG A 20 -9.14 -1.91 8.72
CA ARG A 20 -8.15 -0.93 8.27
C ARG A 20 -6.81 -1.64 8.26
N ASP A 21 -6.44 -2.18 7.10
CA ASP A 21 -5.12 -2.74 6.96
C ASP A 21 -4.10 -1.63 6.82
N ILE A 22 -3.13 -1.59 7.74
CA ILE A 22 -2.05 -0.61 7.77
C ILE A 22 -0.75 -1.31 7.43
N GLY A 23 0.00 -0.79 6.47
CA GLY A 23 1.23 -1.41 5.99
C GLY A 23 2.29 -0.39 5.64
N THR A 24 3.52 -0.86 5.42
CA THR A 24 4.65 -0.03 5.00
C THR A 24 5.16 -0.49 3.65
N ILE A 25 5.42 0.47 2.76
CA ILE A 25 6.03 0.19 1.47
C ILE A 25 7.51 -0.14 1.68
N THR A 26 7.93 -1.34 1.27
CA THR A 26 9.34 -1.77 1.34
C THR A 26 10.02 -1.73 -0.03
N ILE A 27 9.27 -1.93 -1.11
CA ILE A 27 9.79 -1.90 -2.49
C ILE A 27 8.80 -1.15 -3.39
N VAL A 28 9.33 -0.37 -4.32
CA VAL A 28 8.57 0.28 -5.39
C VAL A 28 9.04 -0.30 -6.72
N ASP A 29 8.15 -0.97 -7.43
CA ASP A 29 8.41 -1.36 -8.81
C ASP A 29 7.82 -0.30 -9.75
N GLY A 30 8.73 0.34 -10.50
CA GLY A 30 8.41 1.37 -11.46
C GLY A 30 8.40 0.87 -12.89
N ASP A 31 8.52 -0.45 -13.13
CA ASP A 31 8.67 -0.95 -14.49
C ASP A 31 7.40 -0.69 -15.31
N ARG A 32 7.61 -0.08 -16.46
CA ARG A 32 6.65 0.72 -17.23
C ARG A 32 5.61 -0.11 -18.00
N HIS A 33 5.53 -1.41 -17.74
CA HIS A 33 4.80 -2.35 -18.59
C HIS A 33 3.37 -2.64 -18.14
N HIS A 34 2.98 -2.25 -16.92
CA HIS A 34 1.58 -2.28 -16.49
C HIS A 34 1.20 -0.90 -15.97
N ARG A 35 0.02 -0.41 -16.39
CA ARG A 35 -0.44 0.99 -16.27
C ARG A 35 -0.64 1.51 -14.84
N SER A 36 -0.04 0.90 -13.82
CA SER A 36 -0.16 1.28 -12.42
C SER A 36 1.11 0.89 -11.66
N GLN A 37 1.67 1.84 -10.92
CA GLN A 37 2.82 1.61 -10.05
C GLN A 37 2.48 0.49 -9.03
N SER A 38 3.40 -0.46 -8.86
CA SER A 38 3.26 -1.58 -7.93
C SER A 38 4.18 -1.40 -6.72
N TYR A 39 3.74 -1.87 -5.57
CA TYR A 39 4.40 -1.67 -4.29
C TYR A 39 4.45 -2.99 -3.53
N TYR A 40 5.62 -3.37 -3.04
CA TYR A 40 5.69 -4.44 -2.05
C TYR A 40 5.37 -3.84 -0.68
N ILE A 41 4.35 -4.38 -0.02
CA ILE A 41 3.85 -3.89 1.27
C ILE A 41 3.94 -5.01 2.30
N VAL A 42 4.49 -4.66 3.45
CA VAL A 42 4.41 -5.46 4.67
C VAL A 42 3.26 -4.88 5.49
N TRP A 43 2.21 -5.67 5.71
CA TRP A 43 1.06 -5.25 6.50
C TRP A 43 1.32 -5.53 7.99
N HIS A 44 0.99 -4.56 8.85
CA HIS A 44 1.19 -4.63 10.30
C HIS A 44 -0.01 -5.20 11.05
N THR A 45 -1.19 -5.13 10.43
CA THR A 45 -2.48 -5.44 11.06
C THR A 45 -3.13 -6.70 10.49
N THR A 46 -2.47 -7.37 9.54
CA THR A 46 -2.93 -8.59 8.89
C THR A 46 -1.74 -9.41 8.39
N ASP A 47 -1.89 -10.73 8.32
CA ASP A 47 -0.88 -11.65 7.79
C ASP A 47 -0.94 -11.67 6.25
N ASN A 48 -0.83 -10.49 5.68
CA ASN A 48 -0.78 -10.29 4.25
C ASN A 48 0.55 -9.61 3.95
N GLU A 49 1.30 -10.11 2.98
CA GLU A 49 2.52 -9.47 2.49
C GLU A 49 2.60 -9.75 1.01
N GLY A 50 3.06 -8.77 0.23
CA GLY A 50 3.27 -8.98 -1.20
C GLY A 50 3.14 -7.73 -2.05
N TRP A 51 2.93 -7.95 -3.35
CA TRP A 51 2.81 -6.90 -4.35
C TRP A 51 1.38 -6.38 -4.46
N TRP A 52 1.24 -5.06 -4.41
CA TRP A 52 -0.03 -4.35 -4.48
C TRP A 52 0.00 -3.26 -5.53
N ASN A 53 -1.14 -3.07 -6.19
CA ASN A 53 -1.35 -1.94 -7.08
C ASN A 53 -1.57 -0.66 -6.27
N GLY A 54 -1.12 0.48 -6.80
CA GLY A 54 -1.31 1.79 -6.16
C GLY A 54 -2.75 2.28 -6.01
N GLY A 55 -3.67 1.81 -6.85
CA GLY A 55 -5.05 2.30 -6.88
C GLY A 55 -5.79 2.23 -5.54
N PRO A 56 -5.85 1.06 -4.88
CA PRO A 56 -6.56 0.88 -3.61
C PRO A 56 -5.72 1.25 -2.37
N LEU A 57 -4.68 2.07 -2.49
CA LEU A 57 -3.78 2.42 -1.38
C LEU A 57 -3.81 3.92 -1.10
N LYS A 58 -3.84 4.28 0.19
CA LYS A 58 -3.78 5.66 0.66
C LYS A 58 -2.58 5.85 1.58
N VAL A 59 -1.74 6.85 1.31
CA VAL A 59 -0.68 7.24 2.25
C VAL A 59 -1.32 7.91 3.47
N VAL A 60 -1.05 7.35 4.65
CA VAL A 60 -1.53 7.85 5.94
C VAL A 60 -0.39 8.37 6.82
N GLY A 61 0.86 8.04 6.48
CA GLY A 61 2.06 8.61 7.09
C GLY A 61 3.18 8.69 6.07
N LYS A 62 3.82 9.86 5.96
CA LYS A 62 4.95 10.04 5.04
C LYS A 62 6.25 9.76 5.76
N ASN A 63 7.17 9.08 5.07
CA ASN A 63 8.54 9.04 5.51
C ASN A 63 9.25 10.34 5.08
N GLU A 64 9.46 11.26 6.01
CA GLU A 64 10.10 12.56 5.76
C GLU A 64 11.64 12.48 5.71
N ASN A 65 12.23 11.32 5.99
CA ASN A 65 13.66 11.11 5.78
C ASN A 65 13.97 10.88 4.30
N ARG A 66 14.17 11.98 3.55
CA ARG A 66 15.09 12.01 2.42
C ARG A 66 15.45 13.40 1.94
#